data_AF-A0A438HVP2-F1
#
_entry.id   AF-A0A438HVP2-F1
#
_cell.length_a   1.000
_cell.length_b   1.000
_cell.length_c   1.000
_cell.angle_alpha   90.00
_cell.angle_beta   90.00
_cell.angle_gamma   90.00
#
_symmetry.space_group_name_H-M   'P 1'
#
loop_
_entity.id
_entity.type
_entity.pdbx_description
1 polymer ?
#
loop_
_entity_poly.entity_id
_entity_poly.type
_entity_poly.pdbx_seq_one_letter_code
_entity_poly.pdbx_strand_id
1 'polypeptide(L)'
;MIQSGAAFATQFRLNDVALDRIDQEILGRSPGKILPGGWCLGEAGNDTCSVWGDADVLRPGPGAKRLEKRIAELLSDGTFQAHQCIVE
;
A
#
# COMPACT_ATOMS: atom_id res chain seq x y z
N MET A 1 -1.63 -4.70 -8.66
CA MET A 1 -1.61 -3.94 -7.39
C MET A 1 -2.92 -3.18 -7.15
N ILE A 2 -3.31 -2.21 -7.99
CA ILE A 2 -4.55 -1.43 -7.75
C ILE A 2 -5.80 -2.24 -8.07
N GLN A 3 -5.98 -2.66 -9.32
CA GLN A 3 -7.16 -3.43 -9.73
C GLN A 3 -7.17 -4.84 -9.14
N SER A 4 -6.01 -5.51 -9.11
CA SER A 4 -5.90 -6.90 -8.63
C SER A 4 -5.83 -7.06 -7.12
N GLY A 5 -5.60 -5.99 -6.35
CA GLY A 5 -5.33 -6.07 -4.91
C GLY A 5 -4.01 -6.75 -4.53
N ALA A 6 -3.16 -7.11 -5.49
CA ALA A 6 -1.85 -7.69 -5.21
C ALA A 6 -0.97 -6.74 -4.36
N ALA A 7 -0.24 -7.29 -3.40
CA ALA A 7 0.62 -6.53 -2.49
C ALA A 7 1.73 -5.77 -3.21
N PHE A 8 2.33 -6.41 -4.22
CA PHE A 8 3.42 -5.84 -5.00
C PHE A 8 2.97 -5.51 -6.43
N ALA A 9 3.60 -4.49 -7.00
CA ALA A 9 3.58 -4.23 -8.43
C ALA A 9 4.76 -4.97 -9.11
N THR A 10 5.12 -4.53 -10.32
CA THR A 10 6.33 -5.01 -11.00
C THR A 10 7.58 -4.36 -10.40
N GLN A 11 8.73 -4.73 -10.95
CA GLN A 11 9.97 -4.00 -10.75
C GLN A 11 9.85 -2.61 -11.39
N PHE A 12 10.39 -1.58 -10.73
CA PHE A 12 10.56 -0.24 -11.30
C PHE A 12 12.05 0.08 -11.37
N ARG A 13 12.45 0.84 -12.39
CA ARG A 13 13.82 1.36 -12.44
C ARG A 13 13.97 2.50 -11.43
N LEU A 14 15.21 2.80 -11.07
CA LEU A 14 15.51 4.02 -10.32
C LEU A 14 15.02 5.24 -11.14
N ASN A 15 14.27 6.13 -10.50
CA ASN A 15 13.67 7.32 -11.11
C ASN A 15 12.70 7.03 -12.26
N ASP A 16 12.01 5.88 -12.22
CA ASP A 16 10.94 5.58 -13.18
C ASP A 16 9.78 6.56 -13.01
N VAL A 17 9.31 7.14 -14.12
CA VAL A 17 8.18 8.09 -14.14
C VAL A 17 6.89 7.49 -13.58
N ALA A 18 6.76 6.17 -13.56
CA ALA A 18 5.64 5.48 -12.91
C ALA A 18 5.62 5.72 -11.39
N LEU A 19 6.78 5.95 -10.76
CA LEU A 19 6.87 6.24 -9.33
C LEU A 19 6.24 7.59 -8.99
N ASP A 20 6.46 8.61 -9.84
CA ASP A 20 5.82 9.93 -9.67
C ASP A 20 4.29 9.83 -9.78
N ARG A 21 3.80 8.97 -10.67
CA ARG A 21 2.36 8.72 -10.81
C ARG A 21 1.81 7.96 -9.61
N ILE A 22 2.55 7.00 -9.07
CA ILE A 22 2.16 6.30 -7.83
C ILE A 22 2.05 7.31 -6.67
N ASP A 23 3.02 8.21 -6.56
CA ASP A 23 3.03 9.25 -5.53
C ASP A 23 1.79 10.13 -5.61
N GLN A 24 1.50 10.66 -6.79
CA GLN A 24 0.40 11.60 -6.99
C GLN A 24 -0.98 10.93 -6.98
N GLU A 25 -1.15 9.85 -7.76
CA GLU A 25 -2.46 9.26 -8.04
C GLU A 25 -2.87 8.21 -7.00
N ILE A 26 -1.92 7.55 -6.34
CA ILE A 26 -2.20 6.45 -5.39
C ILE A 26 -1.94 6.88 -3.95
N LEU A 27 -0.81 7.52 -3.69
CA LEU A 27 -0.43 7.94 -2.33
C LEU A 27 -0.94 9.35 -2.00
N GLY A 28 -1.28 10.16 -3.01
CA GLY A 28 -1.71 11.54 -2.82
C GLY A 28 -0.61 12.43 -2.23
N ARG A 29 0.67 12.11 -2.46
CA ARG A 29 1.81 12.87 -1.95
C ARG A 29 2.42 13.77 -3.02
N SER A 30 2.86 14.95 -2.61
CA SER A 30 3.59 15.86 -3.49
C SER A 30 5.07 15.42 -3.62
N PRO A 31 5.77 15.81 -4.71
CA PRO A 31 7.18 15.46 -4.90
C PRO A 31 8.07 15.90 -3.72
N GLY A 32 8.96 15.01 -3.27
CA GLY A 32 9.89 15.28 -2.17
C GLY A 32 9.26 15.25 -0.77
N LYS A 33 8.01 14.78 -0.66
CA LYS A 33 7.26 14.77 0.59
C LYS A 33 7.06 13.37 1.15
N ILE A 34 6.87 13.31 2.47
CA ILE A 34 6.63 12.06 3.22
C ILE A 34 5.13 11.79 3.26
N LEU A 35 4.75 10.52 3.13
CA LEU A 35 3.37 10.09 3.32
C LEU A 35 3.12 9.82 4.82
N PRO A 36 2.23 10.57 5.50
CA PRO A 36 1.88 10.28 6.88
C PRO A 36 1.18 8.92 6.99
N GLY A 37 1.65 8.08 7.92
CA GLY A 37 1.11 6.74 8.17
C GLY A 37 0.15 6.69 9.37
N GLY A 38 -0.06 5.48 9.90
CA GLY A 38 -0.89 5.27 11.10
C GLY A 38 -0.37 5.97 12.36
N TRP A 39 0.92 6.30 12.36
CA TRP A 39 1.60 7.06 13.41
C TRP A 39 1.27 8.55 13.43
N CYS A 40 0.65 9.10 12.37
CA CYS A 40 0.30 10.51 12.35
C CYS A 40 -1.04 10.76 13.05
N LEU A 41 -0.98 11.33 14.26
CA LEU A 41 -2.16 11.55 15.12
C LEU A 41 -2.73 12.97 14.99
N GLY A 42 -1.92 13.92 14.52
CA GLY A 42 -2.32 15.32 14.34
C GLY A 42 -2.88 15.60 12.95
N GLU A 43 -3.27 16.85 12.70
CA GLU A 43 -3.66 17.29 11.36
C GLU A 43 -2.49 17.08 10.39
N ALA A 44 -2.77 16.35 9.31
CA ALA A 44 -1.87 16.25 8.18
C ALA A 44 -1.96 17.56 7.38
N GLY A 45 -0.91 18.37 7.47
CA GLY A 45 -0.84 19.67 6.79
C GLY A 45 0.56 19.91 6.25
N ASN A 46 0.66 20.46 5.03
CA ASN A 46 1.93 20.71 4.33
C ASN A 46 2.87 19.49 4.30
N ASP A 47 2.29 18.30 4.18
CA ASP A 47 3.01 17.02 4.17
C ASP A 47 3.84 16.72 5.44
N THR A 48 3.40 17.29 6.56
CA THR A 48 3.96 17.04 7.89
C THR A 48 2.90 16.47 8.82
N CYS A 49 3.36 15.80 9.86
CA CYS A 49 2.51 15.43 10.98
C CYS A 49 2.79 16.35 12.16
N SER A 50 1.75 17.07 12.61
CA SER A 50 1.84 17.96 13.76
C SER A 50 2.04 17.22 15.09
N VAL A 51 1.53 15.99 15.20
CA VAL A 51 1.67 15.14 16.39
C VAL A 51 2.08 13.73 16.00
N TRP A 52 3.26 13.33 16.46
CA TRP A 52 3.83 12.02 16.21
C TRP A 52 3.35 11.03 17.27
N GLY A 53 2.76 9.93 16.82
CA GLY A 53 2.45 8.76 17.63
C GLY A 53 3.48 7.65 17.46
N ASP A 54 3.08 6.46 17.87
CA ASP A 54 3.88 5.25 17.74
C ASP A 54 3.94 4.80 16.26
N ALA A 55 5.17 4.60 15.77
CA ALA A 55 5.47 4.14 14.41
C ALA A 55 4.94 2.73 14.13
N ASP A 56 4.78 1.91 15.18
CA ASP A 56 4.32 0.53 15.08
C ASP A 56 2.79 0.42 14.94
N VAL A 57 2.06 1.51 15.14
CA VAL A 57 0.61 1.55 14.96
C VAL A 57 0.26 1.55 13.47
N LEU A 58 -0.30 0.44 13.02
CA LEU A 58 -0.82 0.27 11.67
C LEU A 58 -2.29 0.70 11.59
N ARG A 59 -2.59 1.68 10.72
CA ARG A 59 -3.96 2.11 10.42
C ARG A 59 -4.33 1.70 8.98
N PRO A 60 -5.20 0.70 8.78
CA PRO A 60 -5.55 0.23 7.45
C PRO A 60 -6.20 1.31 6.58
N GLY A 61 -5.59 1.60 5.42
CA GLY A 61 -6.13 2.49 4.40
C GLY A 61 -6.85 1.74 3.25
N PRO A 62 -7.24 2.44 2.17
CA PRO A 62 -7.87 1.82 1.00
C PRO A 62 -7.02 0.70 0.37
N GLY A 63 -5.69 0.84 0.36
CA GLY A 63 -4.79 -0.20 -0.11
C GLY A 63 -4.87 -1.49 0.70
N ALA A 64 -4.94 -1.39 2.03
CA ALA A 64 -5.08 -2.53 2.93
C ALA A 64 -6.40 -3.28 2.67
N LYS A 65 -7.52 -2.57 2.43
CA LYS A 65 -8.80 -3.18 2.06
C LYS A 65 -8.75 -3.97 0.75
N ARG A 66 -8.02 -3.45 -0.25
CA ARG A 66 -7.83 -4.19 -1.52
C ARG A 66 -7.00 -5.45 -1.32
N LEU A 67 -5.96 -5.38 -0.49
CA LEU A 67 -5.12 -6.52 -0.16
C LEU A 67 -5.90 -7.57 0.65
N GLU A 68 -6.67 -7.16 1.64
CA GLU A 68 -7.56 -8.01 2.43
C GLU A 68 -8.49 -8.82 1.51
N LYS A 69 -9.20 -8.14 0.60
CA LYS A 69 -10.06 -8.79 -0.38
C LYS A 69 -9.30 -9.82 -1.21
N ARG A 70 -8.11 -9.46 -1.70
CA ARG A 70 -7.28 -10.36 -2.51
C ARG A 70 -6.83 -11.60 -1.71
N ILE A 71 -6.44 -11.42 -0.46
CA ILE A 71 -6.05 -12.54 0.41
C ILE A 71 -7.25 -13.45 0.66
N ALA A 72 -8.43 -12.90 0.96
CA ALA A 72 -9.64 -13.67 1.16
C ALA A 72 -10.01 -14.50 -0.08
N GLU A 73 -9.91 -13.92 -1.29
CA GLU A 73 -10.15 -14.62 -2.56
C GLU A 73 -9.14 -15.76 -2.81
N LEU A 74 -7.87 -15.54 -2.48
CA LEU A 74 -6.81 -16.55 -2.63
C LEU A 74 -6.96 -17.71 -1.65
N LEU A 75 -7.53 -17.45 -0.47
CA LEU A 75 -7.76 -18.44 0.59
C LEU A 75 -9.15 -19.09 0.52
N SER A 76 -9.97 -18.73 -0.48
CA SER A 76 -11.32 -19.27 -0.63
C SER A 76 -11.29 -20.74 -1.07
N ASP A 77 -12.31 -21.49 -0.65
CA ASP A 77 -12.48 -22.89 -1.04
C ASP A 77 -12.59 -23.01 -2.57
N GLY A 78 -11.90 -23.99 -3.14
CA GLY A 78 -11.86 -24.23 -4.59
C GLY A 78 -10.80 -23.43 -5.35
N THR A 79 -10.31 -22.29 -4.83
CA THR A 79 -9.19 -21.54 -5.44
C THR A 79 -7.87 -21.76 -4.71
N PHE A 80 -7.90 -22.10 -3.42
CA PHE A 80 -6.71 -22.19 -2.58
C PHE A 80 -5.59 -23.05 -3.16
N GLN A 81 -5.85 -24.31 -3.50
CA GLN A 81 -4.83 -25.23 -4.02
C GLN A 81 -4.22 -24.76 -5.36
N ALA A 82 -5.02 -24.15 -6.23
CA ALA A 82 -4.56 -23.66 -7.53
C ALA A 82 -3.64 -22.43 -7.42
N HIS A 83 -3.65 -21.73 -6.29
CA HIS A 83 -2.86 -20.52 -6.06
C HIS A 83 -1.68 -20.73 -5.09
N GLN A 84 -1.36 -21.97 -4.74
CA GLN A 84 -0.18 -22.27 -3.94
C GLN A 84 1.07 -22.37 -4.83
N CYS A 85 2.17 -21.77 -4.37
CA CYS A 85 3.48 -22.07 -4.91
C CYS A 85 3.89 -23.47 -4.43
N ILE A 86 4.27 -24.34 -5.37
CA ILE A 86 4.90 -25.62 -5.04
C ILE A 86 6.39 -25.32 -4.84
N VAL A 87 6.92 -25.65 -3.67
CA VAL A 87 8.37 -25.67 -3.46
C VAL A 87 8.89 -26.91 -4.16
N GLU A 88 9.63 -26.73 -5.26
CA GLU A 88 10.44 -27.79 -5.86
C GLU A 88 11.72 -28.04 -5.04
#